data_AF-A0A2U8I376-F1
#
_entry.id   AF-A0A2U8I376-F1
#
_cell.length_a   1.000
_cell.length_b   1.000
_cell.length_c   1.000
_cell.angle_alpha   90.00
_cell.angle_beta   90.00
_cell.angle_gamma   90.00
#
_symmetry.space_group_name_H-M   'P 1'
#
loop_
_entity.id
_entity.type
_entity.pdbx_description
1 polymer ?
#
loop_
_entity_poly.entity_id
_entity_poly.type
_entity_poly.pdbx_seq_one_letter_code
_entity_poly.pdbx_strand_id
1 'polypeptide(L)'
;MWLQWKQLIYTSQDDFIGPDGEVLIVQKTADGQPDSQNHIVECQGIPLSESFTVTRYRPRVERAFSRIEYWQPMDESPTRPFWLVYTADGQLHCLGKNASARIADPADNRRVAIWLLEESVSPTGEHICYTYRAEDDTTDSAQQYLSHIYYGNLAAKEALFSWDTQVPTADNWLFTLVFDYGERSFSVKDRPTFNTEISWPVRLDCFSRYEYGFNLRTRRLCHQILMFHRLKALSGEENVTDETPALVSRWLLAYEQNTAVTTLVSCRHLAHEETGNPCALPR
;
A
#
# COMPACT_ATOMS: atom_id res chain seq x y z
N MET A 1 -29.93 8.29 -22.64
CA MET A 1 -30.07 8.09 -21.18
C MET A 1 -28.71 8.40 -20.58
N TRP A 2 -28.51 9.61 -20.09
CA TRP A 2 -27.19 10.10 -19.70
C TRP A 2 -26.90 9.64 -18.27
N LEU A 3 -26.01 8.67 -18.11
CA LEU A 3 -25.40 8.35 -16.82
C LEU A 3 -24.45 9.49 -16.49
N GLN A 4 -24.90 10.40 -15.63
CA GLN A 4 -24.07 11.44 -15.06
C GLN A 4 -23.11 10.74 -14.09
N TRP A 5 -21.87 10.54 -14.50
CA TRP A 5 -20.80 10.13 -13.59
C TRP A 5 -20.69 11.21 -12.51
N LYS A 6 -21.00 10.86 -11.25
CA LYS A 6 -20.85 11.78 -10.11
C LYS A 6 -19.35 12.08 -9.98
N GLN A 7 -18.94 13.24 -10.48
CA GLN A 7 -17.58 13.73 -10.33
C GLN A 7 -17.36 14.07 -8.85
N LEU A 8 -16.26 13.61 -8.26
CA LEU A 8 -15.90 13.97 -6.89
C LEU A 8 -15.70 15.49 -6.80
N ILE A 9 -16.33 16.10 -5.80
CA ILE A 9 -16.24 17.54 -5.54
C ILE A 9 -15.41 17.85 -4.29
N TYR A 10 -14.95 16.82 -3.59
CA TYR A 10 -14.17 16.83 -2.35
C TYR A 10 -14.87 17.59 -1.23
N THR A 11 -16.14 17.26 -1.01
CA THR A 11 -16.97 17.82 0.06
C THR A 11 -17.59 16.71 0.90
N SER A 12 -18.30 17.08 1.97
CA SER A 12 -19.05 16.13 2.80
C SER A 12 -20.21 15.41 2.08
N GLN A 13 -20.50 15.74 0.81
CA GLN A 13 -21.51 15.08 -0.02
C GLN A 13 -20.95 13.93 -0.86
N ASP A 14 -19.63 13.74 -0.87
CA ASP A 14 -19.02 12.61 -1.57
C ASP A 14 -19.25 11.31 -0.81
N ASP A 15 -19.43 10.24 -1.57
CA ASP A 15 -19.56 8.90 -1.03
C ASP A 15 -18.19 8.19 -1.06
N PHE A 16 -17.93 7.36 -0.05
CA PHE A 16 -16.75 6.50 -0.04
C PHE A 16 -17.09 5.11 -0.57
N ILE A 17 -16.12 4.43 -1.19
CA ILE A 17 -16.24 3.04 -1.63
C ILE A 17 -15.32 2.19 -0.74
N GLY A 18 -15.87 1.10 -0.20
CA GLY A 18 -15.15 0.14 0.62
C GLY A 18 -14.23 -0.76 -0.20
N PRO A 19 -13.37 -1.56 0.46
CA PRO A 19 -12.45 -2.47 -0.21
C PRO A 19 -13.16 -3.58 -1.00
N ASP A 20 -14.42 -3.86 -0.68
CA ASP A 20 -15.30 -4.79 -1.39
C ASP A 20 -16.00 -4.18 -2.62
N GLY A 21 -15.76 -2.90 -2.91
CA GLY A 21 -16.40 -2.16 -3.99
C GLY A 21 -17.80 -1.62 -3.66
N GLU A 22 -18.28 -1.79 -2.42
CA GLU A 22 -19.59 -1.30 -2.00
C GLU A 22 -19.52 0.15 -1.53
N VAL A 23 -20.60 0.90 -1.74
CA VAL A 23 -20.71 2.25 -1.20
C VAL A 23 -20.79 2.18 0.33
N LEU A 24 -19.97 2.95 1.02
CA LEU A 24 -20.00 3.09 2.46
C LEU A 24 -21.04 4.12 2.89
N ILE A 25 -21.73 3.83 3.98
CA ILE A 25 -22.64 4.74 4.65
C ILE A 25 -22.21 4.90 6.10
N VAL A 26 -22.43 6.09 6.66
CA VAL A 26 -22.21 6.33 8.09
C VAL A 26 -23.09 5.37 8.89
N GLN A 27 -22.47 4.62 9.79
CA GLN A 27 -23.18 3.75 10.72
C GLN A 27 -23.96 4.61 11.71
N LYS A 28 -25.14 4.14 12.10
CA LYS A 28 -25.98 4.82 13.10
C LYS A 28 -25.93 4.05 14.41
N THR A 29 -25.97 4.77 15.52
CA THR A 29 -26.18 4.22 16.86
C THR A 29 -27.62 3.71 17.02
N ALA A 30 -27.92 3.06 18.14
CA ALA A 30 -29.28 2.58 18.44
C ALA A 30 -30.34 3.70 18.43
N ASP A 31 -29.94 4.93 18.77
CA ASP A 31 -30.80 6.12 18.78
C ASP A 31 -30.91 6.80 17.40
N GLY A 32 -30.34 6.19 16.35
CA GLY A 32 -30.41 6.68 14.98
C GLY A 32 -29.47 7.83 14.64
N GLN A 33 -28.60 8.26 15.57
CA GLN A 33 -27.58 9.28 15.36
C GLN A 33 -26.35 8.70 14.65
N PRO A 34 -25.56 9.51 13.91
CA PRO A 34 -24.26 9.08 13.40
C PRO A 34 -23.37 8.51 14.52
N ASP A 35 -22.79 7.34 14.28
CA ASP A 35 -21.77 6.76 15.16
C ASP A 35 -20.44 7.49 14.91
N SER A 36 -20.31 8.65 15.56
CA SER A 36 -19.15 9.53 15.46
C SER A 36 -18.74 10.01 16.83
N GLN A 37 -17.45 9.96 17.10
CA GLN A 37 -16.86 10.39 18.37
C GLN A 37 -15.81 11.47 18.10
N ASN A 38 -15.89 12.56 18.85
CA ASN A 38 -14.94 13.67 18.74
C ASN A 38 -13.92 13.57 19.88
N HIS A 39 -12.82 14.31 19.73
CA HIS A 39 -11.78 14.43 20.74
C HIS A 39 -11.06 13.11 21.09
N ILE A 40 -10.92 12.20 20.12
CA ILE A 40 -10.15 10.98 20.32
C ILE A 40 -8.66 11.32 20.36
N VAL A 41 -8.01 11.01 21.47
CA VAL A 41 -6.59 11.34 21.74
C VAL A 41 -5.75 10.10 22.04
N GLU A 42 -6.33 8.92 21.89
CA GLU A 42 -5.67 7.63 22.14
C GLU A 42 -6.19 6.59 21.15
N CYS A 43 -5.32 5.71 20.66
CA CYS A 43 -5.70 4.54 19.87
C CYS A 43 -4.81 3.35 20.24
N GLN A 44 -5.39 2.16 20.42
CA GLN A 44 -4.66 0.95 20.83
C GLN A 44 -3.81 1.13 22.12
N GLY A 45 -4.26 1.96 23.07
CA GLY A 45 -3.48 2.26 24.28
C GLY A 45 -2.33 3.26 24.07
N ILE A 46 -2.17 3.81 22.86
CA ILE A 46 -1.12 4.75 22.51
C ILE A 46 -1.70 6.18 22.48
N PRO A 47 -1.13 7.13 23.24
CA PRO A 47 -1.52 8.53 23.17
C PRO A 47 -1.15 9.13 21.81
N LEU A 48 -2.08 9.84 21.19
CA LEU A 48 -1.91 10.48 19.90
C LEU A 48 -1.35 11.89 20.09
N SER A 49 -0.54 12.36 19.14
CA SER A 49 0.00 13.73 19.15
C SER A 49 -1.03 14.81 18.86
N GLU A 50 -2.20 14.42 18.36
CA GLU A 50 -3.30 15.28 17.95
C GLU A 50 -4.63 14.59 18.22
N SER A 51 -5.72 15.36 18.12
CA SER A 51 -7.07 14.86 18.40
C SER A 51 -7.82 14.55 17.11
N PHE A 52 -8.65 13.51 17.12
CA PHE A 52 -9.40 13.06 15.96
C PHE A 52 -10.90 13.05 16.20
N THR A 53 -11.64 13.32 15.13
CA THR A 53 -13.03 12.89 14.96
C THR A 53 -13.02 11.54 14.25
N VAL A 54 -13.61 10.53 14.87
CA VAL A 54 -13.69 9.17 14.35
C VAL A 54 -15.14 8.87 14.01
N THR A 55 -15.42 8.58 12.75
CA THR A 55 -16.76 8.23 12.27
C THR A 55 -16.77 6.79 11.77
N ARG A 56 -17.69 5.97 12.28
CA ARG A 56 -17.85 4.59 11.84
C ARG A 56 -18.67 4.52 10.56
N TYR A 57 -18.18 3.74 9.61
CA TYR A 57 -18.84 3.43 8.35
C TYR A 57 -19.14 1.93 8.26
N ARG A 58 -20.08 1.59 7.38
CA ARG A 58 -20.37 0.23 6.96
C ARG A 58 -20.75 0.20 5.47
N PRO A 59 -20.47 -0.89 4.74
CA PRO A 59 -20.97 -1.06 3.38
C PRO A 59 -22.50 -1.10 3.36
N ARG A 60 -23.11 -0.65 2.25
CA ARG A 60 -24.56 -0.77 2.04
C ARG A 60 -25.02 -2.23 2.05
N VAL A 61 -24.19 -3.13 1.53
CA VAL A 61 -24.40 -4.58 1.55
C VAL A 61 -23.31 -5.22 2.41
N GLU A 62 -23.67 -5.57 3.64
CA GLU A 62 -22.73 -6.15 4.60
C GLU A 62 -22.41 -7.62 4.28
N ARG A 63 -21.12 -7.98 4.36
CA ARG A 63 -20.64 -9.35 4.11
C ARG A 63 -19.59 -9.78 5.12
N ALA A 64 -18.60 -8.92 5.37
CA ALA A 64 -17.42 -9.24 6.18
C ALA A 64 -17.57 -8.84 7.66
N PHE A 65 -18.59 -8.04 8.00
CA PHE A 65 -18.81 -7.51 9.35
C PHE A 65 -17.58 -6.80 9.92
N SER A 66 -16.79 -6.17 9.05
CA SER A 66 -15.62 -5.39 9.44
C SER A 66 -16.06 -4.06 10.05
N ARG A 67 -15.37 -3.60 11.10
CA ARG A 67 -15.55 -2.25 11.62
C ARG A 67 -14.66 -1.30 10.80
N ILE A 68 -15.28 -0.41 10.04
CA ILE A 68 -14.59 0.56 9.20
C ILE A 68 -14.71 1.93 9.86
N GLU A 69 -13.59 2.59 10.08
CA GLU A 69 -13.53 3.89 10.76
C GLU A 69 -12.78 4.90 9.89
N TYR A 70 -13.38 6.08 9.74
CA TYR A 70 -12.75 7.24 9.13
C TYR A 70 -12.21 8.15 10.24
N TRP A 71 -10.90 8.36 10.23
CA TRP A 71 -10.19 9.15 11.23
C TRP A 71 -9.83 10.51 10.62
N GLN A 72 -10.49 11.56 11.10
CA GLN A 72 -10.29 12.93 10.64
C GLN A 72 -9.60 13.73 11.73
N PRO A 73 -8.42 14.32 11.48
CA PRO A 73 -7.78 15.16 12.47
C PRO A 73 -8.63 16.40 12.74
N MET A 74 -8.67 16.81 14.01
CA MET A 74 -9.26 18.08 14.43
C MET A 74 -8.24 19.21 14.27
N ASP A 75 -8.73 20.44 14.14
CA ASP A 75 -7.93 21.66 13.95
C ASP A 75 -7.06 21.65 12.67
N GLU A 76 -6.26 22.70 12.42
CA GLU A 76 -5.37 22.84 11.25
C GLU A 76 -4.16 21.88 11.30
N SER A 77 -4.43 20.58 11.45
CA SER A 77 -3.41 19.56 11.54
C SER A 77 -2.65 19.37 10.21
N PRO A 78 -1.32 19.14 10.26
CA PRO A 78 -0.57 18.69 9.09
C PRO A 78 -0.97 17.26 8.66
N THR A 79 -1.55 16.46 9.56
CA THR A 79 -2.04 15.12 9.24
C THR A 79 -3.24 15.21 8.30
N ARG A 80 -3.37 14.23 7.42
CA ARG A 80 -4.54 14.08 6.55
C ARG A 80 -5.42 12.95 7.10
N PRO A 81 -6.72 12.97 6.81
CA PRO A 81 -7.59 11.86 7.18
C PRO A 81 -7.06 10.53 6.67
N PHE A 82 -7.37 9.45 7.38
CA PHE A 82 -7.00 8.08 7.04
C PHE A 82 -8.09 7.11 7.51
N TRP A 83 -7.95 5.84 7.15
CA TRP A 83 -8.94 4.82 7.50
C TRP A 83 -8.32 3.71 8.35
N LEU A 84 -9.10 3.22 9.31
CA LEU A 84 -8.84 1.97 10.01
C LEU A 84 -9.93 0.96 9.67
N VAL A 85 -9.53 -0.28 9.38
CA VAL A 85 -10.44 -1.40 9.13
C VAL A 85 -10.08 -2.54 10.07
N TYR A 86 -10.99 -2.84 10.99
CA TYR A 86 -10.88 -3.98 11.89
C TYR A 86 -11.68 -5.14 11.31
N THR A 87 -11.02 -6.24 10.98
CA THR A 87 -11.64 -7.41 10.39
C THR A 87 -12.11 -8.40 11.47
N ALA A 88 -13.01 -9.31 11.10
CA ALA A 88 -13.62 -10.26 12.04
C ALA A 88 -12.64 -11.30 12.61
N ASP A 89 -11.49 -11.49 11.97
CA ASP A 89 -10.40 -12.34 12.44
C ASP A 89 -9.45 -11.62 13.43
N GLY A 90 -9.75 -10.37 13.76
CA GLY A 90 -9.00 -9.56 14.72
C GLY A 90 -7.83 -8.78 14.12
N GLN A 91 -7.58 -8.86 12.81
CA GLN A 91 -6.58 -8.00 12.19
C GLN A 91 -7.04 -6.54 12.15
N LEU A 92 -6.08 -5.63 12.21
CA LEU A 92 -6.28 -4.20 12.01
C LEU A 92 -5.47 -3.74 10.80
N HIS A 93 -6.16 -3.09 9.87
CA HIS A 93 -5.57 -2.49 8.68
C HIS A 93 -5.63 -0.96 8.74
N CYS A 94 -4.50 -0.32 8.46
CA CYS A 94 -4.36 1.13 8.35
C CYS A 94 -4.22 1.51 6.87
N LEU A 95 -5.02 2.47 6.39
CA LEU A 95 -5.00 2.90 5.00
C LEU A 95 -4.72 4.40 4.89
N GLY A 96 -3.65 4.74 4.16
CA GLY A 96 -3.28 6.10 3.77
C GLY A 96 -3.04 7.04 4.94
N LYS A 97 -2.34 6.59 5.99
CA LYS A 97 -1.89 7.43 7.11
C LYS A 97 -0.78 8.38 6.65
N ASN A 98 0.16 7.90 5.85
CA ASN A 98 1.21 8.71 5.25
C ASN A 98 0.90 9.10 3.80
N ALA A 99 1.58 10.14 3.31
CA ALA A 99 1.34 10.70 1.97
C ALA A 99 1.67 9.70 0.85
N SER A 100 2.66 8.83 1.06
CA SER A 100 3.04 7.78 0.11
C SER A 100 1.92 6.75 -0.11
N ALA A 101 1.08 6.50 0.90
CA ALA A 101 -0.05 5.57 0.80
C ALA A 101 -1.38 6.28 0.42
N ARG A 102 -1.29 7.43 -0.25
CA ARG A 102 -2.47 8.16 -0.76
C ARG A 102 -2.30 8.53 -2.23
N ILE A 103 -3.38 8.41 -2.98
CA ILE A 103 -3.53 9.03 -4.30
C ILE A 103 -4.37 10.29 -4.07
N ALA A 104 -3.76 11.45 -4.24
CA ALA A 104 -4.35 12.76 -3.98
C ALA A 104 -4.04 13.74 -5.12
N ASP A 105 -4.82 14.81 -5.22
CA ASP A 105 -4.60 15.85 -6.22
C ASP A 105 -3.23 16.53 -5.99
N PRO A 106 -2.31 16.53 -6.98
CA PRO A 106 -1.01 17.20 -6.86
C PRO A 106 -1.11 18.70 -6.57
N ALA A 107 -2.19 19.36 -6.99
CA ALA A 107 -2.42 20.78 -6.75
C ALA A 107 -2.99 21.07 -5.35
N ASP A 108 -3.63 20.08 -4.71
CA ASP A 108 -4.11 20.20 -3.33
C ASP A 108 -4.21 18.83 -2.66
N ASN A 109 -3.19 18.49 -1.86
CA ASN A 109 -3.07 17.19 -1.19
C ASN A 109 -4.16 16.91 -0.14
N ARG A 110 -5.06 17.85 0.13
CA ARG A 110 -6.27 17.62 0.95
C ARG A 110 -7.35 16.87 0.18
N ARG A 111 -7.32 16.93 -1.15
CA ARG A 111 -8.23 16.20 -2.05
C ARG A 111 -7.69 14.80 -2.30
N VAL A 112 -7.91 13.91 -1.35
CA VAL A 112 -7.49 12.50 -1.42
C VAL A 112 -8.57 11.69 -2.13
N ALA A 113 -8.19 11.00 -3.22
CA ALA A 113 -9.08 10.13 -3.98
C ALA A 113 -9.08 8.68 -3.47
N ILE A 114 -7.90 8.15 -3.12
CA ILE A 114 -7.73 6.76 -2.68
C ILE A 114 -6.76 6.71 -1.50
N TRP A 115 -7.16 5.99 -0.44
CA TRP A 115 -6.29 5.59 0.67
C TRP A 115 -5.85 4.15 0.45
N LEU A 116 -4.56 3.95 0.24
CA LEU A 116 -3.98 2.63 -0.02
C LEU A 116 -3.67 1.94 1.30
N LEU A 117 -3.78 0.61 1.34
CA LEU A 117 -3.38 -0.19 2.50
C LEU A 117 -1.90 0.07 2.79
N GLU A 118 -1.60 0.47 4.01
CA GLU A 118 -0.24 0.89 4.41
C GLU A 118 0.35 -0.05 5.44
N GLU A 119 -0.45 -0.52 6.39
CA GLU A 119 -0.03 -1.42 7.44
C GLU A 119 -1.16 -2.36 7.83
N SER A 120 -0.82 -3.59 8.18
CA SER A 120 -1.71 -4.57 8.79
C SER A 120 -1.03 -5.14 10.02
N VAL A 121 -1.76 -5.32 11.12
CA VAL A 121 -1.27 -5.98 12.33
C VAL A 121 -2.25 -7.06 12.78
N SER A 122 -1.72 -8.24 13.13
CA SER A 122 -2.47 -9.35 13.69
C SER A 122 -2.63 -9.21 15.21
N PRO A 123 -3.58 -9.94 15.84
CA PRO A 123 -3.70 -9.98 17.30
C PRO A 123 -2.44 -10.48 18.03
N THR A 124 -1.59 -11.22 17.34
CA THR A 124 -0.31 -11.76 17.83
C THR A 124 0.86 -10.77 17.65
N GLY A 125 0.58 -9.60 17.07
CA GLY A 125 1.57 -8.55 16.86
C GLY A 125 2.51 -8.81 15.68
N GLU A 126 2.06 -9.60 14.70
CA GLU A 126 2.74 -9.76 13.42
C GLU A 126 2.24 -8.67 12.46
N HIS A 127 3.16 -8.04 11.74
CA HIS A 127 2.86 -6.93 10.86
C HIS A 127 3.14 -7.25 9.40
N ILE A 128 2.39 -6.56 8.54
CA ILE A 128 2.67 -6.42 7.11
C ILE A 128 2.64 -4.93 6.78
N CYS A 129 3.74 -4.39 6.28
CA CYS A 129 3.85 -2.99 5.84
C CYS A 129 3.97 -2.90 4.32
N TYR A 130 3.21 -2.00 3.72
CA TYR A 130 3.13 -1.80 2.28
C TYR A 130 3.69 -0.42 1.96
N THR A 131 4.73 -0.37 1.13
CA THR A 131 5.32 0.89 0.70
C THR A 131 5.06 1.12 -0.78
N TYR A 132 4.85 2.39 -1.11
CA TYR A 132 4.53 2.82 -2.45
C TYR A 132 5.58 3.81 -2.95
N ARG A 133 5.79 3.81 -4.26
CA ARG A 133 6.61 4.76 -4.98
C ARG A 133 5.72 5.67 -5.80
N ALA A 134 5.83 6.98 -5.59
CA ALA A 134 5.12 7.98 -6.37
C ALA A 134 5.65 8.03 -7.81
N GLU A 135 4.80 8.42 -8.75
CA GLU A 135 5.22 8.79 -10.10
C GLU A 135 6.26 9.91 -10.05
N ASP A 136 7.30 9.81 -10.88
CA ASP A 136 8.46 10.72 -10.83
C ASP A 136 8.32 11.96 -11.72
N ASP A 137 7.27 12.04 -12.55
CA ASP A 137 6.97 13.25 -13.30
C ASP A 137 6.37 14.29 -12.34
N THR A 138 7.11 15.39 -12.16
CA THR A 138 6.74 16.49 -11.27
C THR A 138 5.40 17.13 -11.62
N THR A 139 4.92 16.98 -12.86
CA THR A 139 3.63 17.49 -13.31
C THR A 139 2.46 16.53 -13.06
N ASP A 140 2.73 15.23 -12.86
CA ASP A 140 1.75 14.15 -12.80
C ASP A 140 2.01 13.19 -11.60
N SER A 141 2.35 13.74 -10.43
CA SER A 141 2.86 12.98 -9.27
C SER A 141 1.79 12.26 -8.42
N ALA A 142 0.53 12.24 -8.85
CA ALA A 142 -0.59 11.70 -8.07
C ALA A 142 -0.56 10.17 -7.93
N GLN A 143 -0.07 9.48 -8.95
CA GLN A 143 -0.12 8.02 -9.04
C GLN A 143 0.90 7.39 -8.08
N GLN A 144 0.46 6.35 -7.38
CA GLN A 144 1.29 5.53 -6.51
C GLN A 144 1.40 4.12 -7.08
N TYR A 145 2.58 3.52 -6.90
CA TYR A 145 2.88 2.16 -7.35
C TYR A 145 3.41 1.35 -6.18
N LEU A 146 2.82 0.17 -5.92
CA LEU A 146 3.31 -0.71 -4.86
C LEU A 146 4.77 -1.07 -5.12
N SER A 147 5.63 -0.82 -4.15
CA SER A 147 7.09 -0.89 -4.28
C SER A 147 7.66 -2.04 -3.46
N HIS A 148 7.37 -2.06 -2.15
CA HIS A 148 7.80 -3.14 -1.27
C HIS A 148 6.64 -3.58 -0.36
N ILE A 149 6.66 -4.85 0.02
CA ILE A 149 5.89 -5.38 1.15
C ILE A 149 6.89 -5.97 2.14
N TYR A 150 6.89 -5.47 3.38
CA TYR A 150 7.69 -5.97 4.47
C TYR A 150 6.82 -6.80 5.40
N TYR A 151 7.29 -7.98 5.82
CA TYR A 151 6.58 -8.84 6.76
C TYR A 151 7.54 -9.74 7.55
N GLY A 152 7.03 -10.36 8.61
CA GLY A 152 7.88 -11.07 9.58
C GLY A 152 8.73 -10.08 10.38
N ASN A 153 8.08 -9.15 11.07
CA ASN A 153 8.74 -8.22 11.99
C ASN A 153 9.48 -8.98 13.09
N LEU A 154 10.70 -8.53 13.42
CA LEU A 154 11.53 -9.16 14.45
C LEU A 154 10.95 -9.04 15.86
N ALA A 155 10.36 -7.89 16.17
CA ALA A 155 9.75 -7.61 17.46
C ALA A 155 8.22 -7.59 17.31
N ALA A 156 7.55 -8.51 17.99
CA ALA A 156 6.09 -8.53 18.06
C ALA A 156 5.57 -7.25 18.73
N LYS A 157 4.53 -6.66 18.15
CA LYS A 157 3.89 -5.44 18.67
C LYS A 157 2.40 -5.46 18.32
N GLU A 158 1.51 -5.29 19.30
CA GLU A 158 0.06 -5.34 19.02
C GLU A 158 -0.47 -4.06 18.35
N ALA A 159 0.17 -2.93 18.64
CA ALA A 159 -0.21 -1.63 18.09
C ALA A 159 0.50 -1.34 16.77
N LEU A 160 -0.19 -0.65 15.85
CA LEU A 160 0.38 -0.23 14.57
C LEU A 160 1.68 0.59 14.78
N PHE A 161 2.70 0.31 13.98
CA PHE A 161 3.90 1.15 13.87
C PHE A 161 3.58 2.55 13.36
N SER A 162 2.45 2.70 12.64
CA SER A 162 1.91 3.99 12.18
C SER A 162 1.65 5.00 13.32
N TRP A 163 1.58 4.56 14.57
CA TRP A 163 1.46 5.43 15.75
C TRP A 163 2.80 5.88 16.32
N ASP A 164 3.89 5.25 15.93
CA ASP A 164 5.21 5.61 16.41
C ASP A 164 5.77 6.82 15.66
N THR A 165 6.71 7.51 16.30
CA THR A 165 7.49 8.56 15.67
C THR A 165 8.57 8.02 14.71
N GLN A 166 8.95 6.76 14.88
CA GLN A 166 9.98 6.10 14.07
C GLN A 166 9.37 4.94 13.30
N VAL A 167 9.45 5.02 11.97
CA VAL A 167 9.06 3.93 11.08
C VAL A 167 10.12 2.82 11.16
N PRO A 168 9.73 1.53 11.27
CA PRO A 168 10.67 0.43 11.24
C PRO A 168 11.53 0.46 9.97
N THR A 169 12.85 0.42 10.15
CA THR A 169 13.79 0.26 9.03
C THR A 169 13.69 -1.15 8.42
N ALA A 170 14.22 -1.33 7.20
CA ALA A 170 14.23 -2.63 6.52
C ALA A 170 14.84 -3.76 7.36
N ASP A 171 15.80 -3.44 8.25
CA ASP A 171 16.44 -4.39 9.16
C ASP A 171 15.53 -4.89 10.30
N ASN A 172 14.30 -4.40 10.41
CA ASN A 172 13.33 -4.94 11.36
C ASN A 172 12.45 -6.05 10.77
N TRP A 173 12.68 -6.43 9.52
CA TRP A 173 11.84 -7.37 8.77
C TRP A 173 12.65 -8.55 8.27
N LEU A 174 12.14 -9.77 8.44
CA LEU A 174 12.78 -11.00 7.97
C LEU A 174 12.58 -11.22 6.47
N PHE A 175 11.43 -10.77 5.95
CA PHE A 175 11.01 -11.03 4.58
C PHE A 175 10.61 -9.73 3.89
N THR A 176 10.95 -9.62 2.61
CA THR A 176 10.58 -8.48 1.77
C THR A 176 10.18 -8.94 0.38
N LEU A 177 8.99 -8.53 -0.06
CA LEU A 177 8.57 -8.64 -1.45
C LEU A 177 8.87 -7.31 -2.15
N VAL A 178 9.62 -7.34 -3.25
CA VAL A 178 9.97 -6.16 -4.05
C VAL A 178 9.28 -6.23 -5.40
N PHE A 179 8.64 -5.14 -5.79
CA PHE A 179 8.02 -4.95 -7.10
C PHE A 179 8.95 -4.12 -7.98
N ASP A 180 9.53 -4.76 -8.99
CA ASP A 180 10.45 -4.15 -9.96
C ASP A 180 9.66 -3.69 -11.18
N TYR A 181 9.81 -2.43 -11.54
CA TYR A 181 9.15 -1.78 -12.67
C TYR A 181 10.09 -1.65 -13.88
N GLY A 182 11.13 -2.47 -13.97
CA GLY A 182 12.09 -2.52 -15.08
C GLY A 182 13.44 -1.89 -14.77
N GLU A 183 13.70 -1.52 -13.52
CA GLU A 183 15.00 -1.01 -13.06
C GLU A 183 16.09 -2.09 -13.14
N ARG A 184 15.73 -3.36 -12.98
CA ARG A 184 16.69 -4.49 -12.98
C ARG A 184 16.65 -5.23 -14.31
N SER A 185 17.77 -5.90 -14.62
CA SER A 185 17.86 -6.75 -15.80
C SER A 185 16.74 -7.81 -15.84
N PHE A 186 16.09 -7.93 -16.99
CA PHE A 186 15.08 -8.96 -17.26
C PHE A 186 15.70 -10.30 -17.67
N SER A 187 17.03 -10.38 -17.81
CA SER A 187 17.74 -11.62 -18.13
C SER A 187 17.55 -12.66 -17.03
N VAL A 188 17.27 -13.90 -17.41
CA VAL A 188 17.19 -15.03 -16.48
C VAL A 188 18.55 -15.41 -15.90
N LYS A 189 19.66 -15.02 -16.55
CA LYS A 189 21.02 -15.34 -16.08
C LYS A 189 21.47 -14.42 -14.95
N ASP A 190 20.97 -13.20 -14.94
CA ASP A 190 21.36 -12.20 -13.97
C ASP A 190 20.55 -12.42 -12.70
N ARG A 191 21.21 -12.37 -11.54
CA ARG A 191 20.56 -12.45 -10.22
C ARG A 191 20.25 -11.03 -9.73
N PRO A 192 18.96 -10.64 -9.61
CA PRO A 192 18.58 -9.33 -9.07
C PRO A 192 19.16 -9.05 -7.68
N THR A 193 19.67 -7.84 -7.50
CA THR A 193 20.08 -7.30 -6.19
C THR A 193 18.90 -6.70 -5.45
N PHE A 194 19.00 -6.65 -4.11
CA PHE A 194 17.97 -6.04 -3.27
C PHE A 194 17.80 -4.55 -3.57
N ASN A 195 18.89 -3.79 -3.55
CA ASN A 195 18.88 -2.36 -3.90
C ASN A 195 19.13 -2.14 -5.41
N THR A 196 18.57 -1.07 -5.95
CA THR A 196 18.83 -0.55 -7.30
C THR A 196 18.72 0.96 -7.30
N GLU A 197 19.56 1.62 -8.09
CA GLU A 197 19.53 3.07 -8.32
C GLU A 197 19.14 3.41 -9.78
N ILE A 198 18.83 2.39 -10.58
CA ILE A 198 18.44 2.56 -11.97
C ILE A 198 17.03 3.14 -12.02
N SER A 199 16.82 4.13 -12.89
CA SER A 199 15.47 4.69 -13.09
C SER A 199 14.56 3.67 -13.78
N TRP A 200 13.32 3.57 -13.30
CA TRP A 200 12.28 2.77 -13.93
C TRP A 200 11.90 3.33 -15.32
N PRO A 201 11.74 2.46 -16.34
CA PRO A 201 11.32 2.87 -17.67
C PRO A 201 9.86 3.37 -17.72
N VAL A 202 9.53 4.04 -18.82
CA VAL A 202 8.17 4.49 -19.16
C VAL A 202 7.55 3.51 -20.15
N ARG A 203 6.32 3.06 -19.89
CA ARG A 203 5.55 2.20 -20.80
C ARG A 203 5.16 2.91 -22.10
N LEU A 204 5.01 2.17 -23.19
CA LEU A 204 4.62 2.75 -24.49
C LEU A 204 3.20 3.33 -24.52
N ASP A 205 2.26 2.68 -23.84
CA ASP A 205 0.84 3.04 -23.75
C ASP A 205 0.52 3.81 -22.46
N CYS A 206 1.18 4.96 -22.26
CA CYS A 206 0.86 5.82 -21.12
C CYS A 206 -0.58 6.36 -21.23
N PHE A 207 -1.35 6.23 -20.14
CA PHE A 207 -2.74 6.69 -20.10
C PHE A 207 -3.01 7.53 -18.85
N SER A 208 -4.14 8.24 -18.89
CA SER A 208 -4.63 9.08 -17.80
C SER A 208 -6.05 8.70 -17.46
N ARG A 209 -6.38 8.75 -16.16
CA ARG A 209 -7.76 8.72 -15.68
C ARG A 209 -8.11 10.07 -15.07
N TYR A 210 -9.37 10.47 -15.21
CA TYR A 210 -9.89 11.75 -14.71
C TYR A 210 -11.16 11.58 -13.86
N GLU A 211 -11.47 10.34 -13.47
CA GLU A 211 -12.66 10.00 -12.66
C GLU A 211 -12.67 10.69 -11.29
N TYR A 212 -11.50 11.14 -10.81
CA TYR A 212 -11.33 11.85 -9.55
C TYR A 212 -11.21 13.38 -9.71
N GLY A 213 -11.42 13.92 -10.92
CA GLY A 213 -11.37 15.37 -11.15
C GLY A 213 -9.96 15.97 -11.26
N PHE A 214 -8.91 15.15 -11.23
CA PHE A 214 -7.53 15.53 -11.56
C PHE A 214 -6.88 14.46 -12.46
N ASN A 215 -5.73 14.80 -13.07
CA ASN A 215 -5.00 13.86 -13.92
C ASN A 215 -4.32 12.77 -13.08
N LEU A 216 -4.78 11.53 -13.21
CA LEU A 216 -4.12 10.35 -12.67
C LEU A 216 -3.37 9.64 -13.78
N ARG A 217 -2.10 10.02 -13.99
CA ARG A 217 -1.24 9.51 -15.07
C ARG A 217 -0.60 8.18 -14.68
N THR A 218 -0.70 7.17 -15.53
CA THR A 218 -0.05 5.86 -15.34
C THR A 218 1.01 5.63 -16.41
N ARG A 219 2.27 5.47 -15.99
CA ARG A 219 3.44 5.33 -16.89
C ARG A 219 4.30 4.10 -16.62
N ARG A 220 3.99 3.31 -15.60
CA ARG A 220 4.83 2.19 -15.16
C ARG A 220 4.17 0.84 -15.40
N LEU A 221 5.01 -0.19 -15.54
CA LEU A 221 4.63 -1.60 -15.63
C LEU A 221 5.52 -2.38 -14.68
N CYS A 222 4.93 -3.22 -13.81
CA CYS A 222 5.70 -4.12 -12.97
C CYS A 222 6.22 -5.27 -13.84
N HIS A 223 7.53 -5.42 -13.92
CA HIS A 223 8.22 -6.45 -14.71
C HIS A 223 8.66 -7.64 -13.86
N GLN A 224 8.91 -7.46 -12.55
CA GLN A 224 9.33 -8.56 -11.69
C GLN A 224 8.76 -8.44 -10.28
N ILE A 225 8.48 -9.58 -9.67
CA ILE A 225 8.16 -9.68 -8.24
C ILE A 225 9.26 -10.54 -7.60
N LEU A 226 9.99 -9.97 -6.66
CA LEU A 226 11.20 -10.55 -6.09
C LEU A 226 11.02 -10.78 -4.59
N MET A 227 11.19 -12.01 -4.13
CA MET A 227 11.17 -12.34 -2.70
C MET A 227 12.58 -12.37 -2.15
N PHE A 228 12.82 -11.58 -1.11
CA PHE A 228 14.09 -11.50 -0.40
C PHE A 228 13.94 -11.89 1.06
N HIS A 229 14.87 -12.69 1.57
CA HIS A 229 14.93 -13.12 2.97
C HIS A 229 16.23 -12.66 3.63
N ARG A 230 16.17 -12.29 4.90
CA ARG A 230 17.35 -12.07 5.75
C ARG A 230 17.80 -13.38 6.38
N LEU A 231 18.62 -14.14 5.65
CA LEU A 231 19.01 -15.50 6.01
C LEU A 231 19.84 -15.59 7.28
N LYS A 232 20.71 -14.61 7.56
CA LYS A 232 21.51 -14.57 8.80
C LYS A 232 20.63 -14.29 10.02
N ALA A 233 19.70 -13.34 9.90
CA ALA A 233 18.71 -13.11 10.93
C ALA A 233 17.85 -14.37 11.19
N LEU A 234 17.45 -15.09 10.12
CA LEU A 234 16.68 -16.33 10.23
C LEU A 234 17.47 -17.51 10.81
N SER A 235 18.79 -17.57 10.62
CA SER A 235 19.62 -18.64 11.19
C SER A 235 19.90 -18.47 12.68
N GLY A 236 19.46 -17.36 13.29
CA GLY A 236 19.70 -17.05 14.70
C GLY A 236 21.10 -16.51 14.98
N GLU A 237 21.79 -15.98 13.96
CA GLU A 237 23.03 -15.23 14.21
C GLU A 237 22.71 -13.97 15.03
N GLU A 238 23.46 -13.74 16.12
CA GLU A 238 23.30 -12.56 16.97
C GLU A 238 24.01 -11.34 16.35
N ASN A 239 23.45 -10.14 16.55
CA ASN A 239 24.04 -8.86 16.13
C ASN A 239 24.30 -8.75 14.61
N VAL A 240 23.38 -9.26 13.80
CA VAL A 240 23.43 -9.11 12.34
C VAL A 240 23.19 -7.65 11.95
N THR A 241 24.29 -6.92 11.75
CA THR A 241 24.29 -5.57 11.17
C THR A 241 24.65 -5.65 9.68
N ASP A 242 24.09 -4.75 8.87
CA ASP A 242 24.41 -4.58 7.44
C ASP A 242 24.22 -5.84 6.57
N GLU A 243 23.30 -6.73 6.96
CA GLU A 243 22.93 -7.87 6.12
C GLU A 243 22.20 -7.41 4.85
N THR A 244 22.70 -7.85 3.70
CA THR A 244 21.96 -7.72 2.44
C THR A 244 20.98 -8.90 2.31
N PRO A 245 19.66 -8.65 2.19
CA PRO A 245 18.68 -9.71 1.98
C PRO A 245 19.00 -10.53 0.73
N ALA A 246 18.91 -11.86 0.84
CA ALA A 246 19.17 -12.80 -0.25
C ALA A 246 17.90 -13.03 -1.07
N LEU A 247 18.02 -12.97 -2.40
CA LEU A 247 16.94 -13.34 -3.31
C LEU A 247 16.64 -14.83 -3.16
N VAL A 248 15.37 -15.17 -2.90
CA VAL A 248 14.86 -16.54 -2.73
C VAL A 248 13.99 -16.97 -3.89
N SER A 249 13.08 -16.12 -4.35
CA SER A 249 12.23 -16.39 -5.50
C SER A 249 12.05 -15.16 -6.37
N ARG A 250 11.84 -15.40 -7.66
CA ARG A 250 11.69 -14.35 -8.66
C ARG A 250 10.60 -14.72 -9.65
N TRP A 251 9.68 -13.80 -9.87
CA TRP A 251 8.64 -13.89 -10.88
C TRP A 251 8.92 -12.88 -11.98
N LEU A 252 8.94 -13.34 -13.23
CA LEU A 252 9.08 -12.51 -14.43
C LEU A 252 7.73 -12.31 -15.08
N LEU A 253 7.39 -11.04 -15.30
CA LEU A 253 6.18 -10.59 -15.97
C LEU A 253 6.58 -10.04 -17.34
N ALA A 254 6.35 -10.83 -18.39
CA ALA A 254 6.68 -10.42 -19.75
C ALA A 254 5.45 -9.83 -20.44
N TYR A 255 5.66 -8.72 -21.14
CA TYR A 255 4.63 -7.97 -21.82
C TYR A 255 4.89 -7.90 -23.31
N GLU A 256 3.81 -7.99 -24.08
CA GLU A 256 3.79 -7.50 -25.46
C GLU A 256 3.44 -6.01 -25.42
N GLN A 257 4.46 -5.16 -25.48
CA GLN A 257 4.25 -3.71 -25.41
C GLN A 257 3.79 -3.16 -26.75
N ASN A 258 2.77 -2.31 -26.69
CA ASN A 258 2.18 -1.64 -27.84
C ASN A 258 1.87 -0.19 -27.45
N THR A 259 1.84 0.73 -28.41
CA THR A 259 1.52 2.15 -28.15
C THR A 259 0.04 2.38 -27.81
N ALA A 260 -0.85 1.45 -28.18
CA ALA A 260 -2.27 1.50 -27.85
C ALA A 260 -2.58 0.76 -26.54
N VAL A 261 -2.23 -0.53 -26.46
CA VAL A 261 -2.53 -1.39 -25.30
C VAL A 261 -1.45 -2.44 -25.12
N THR A 262 -0.73 -2.36 -24.00
CA THR A 262 0.22 -3.38 -23.57
C THR A 262 -0.49 -4.52 -22.85
N THR A 263 -0.16 -5.77 -23.20
CA THR A 263 -0.74 -6.97 -22.59
C THR A 263 0.31 -7.84 -21.90
N LEU A 264 -0.01 -8.36 -20.71
CA LEU A 264 0.80 -9.36 -20.02
C LEU A 264 0.65 -10.70 -20.75
N VAL A 265 1.74 -11.25 -21.28
CA VAL A 265 1.73 -12.48 -22.11
C VAL A 265 2.37 -13.68 -21.43
N SER A 266 3.13 -13.48 -20.36
CA SER A 266 3.74 -14.57 -19.60
C SER A 266 4.03 -14.15 -18.17
N CYS A 267 3.83 -15.09 -17.24
CA CYS A 267 4.29 -15.03 -15.86
C CYS A 267 5.14 -16.28 -15.60
N ARG A 268 6.41 -16.11 -15.20
CA ARG A 268 7.33 -17.24 -15.00
C ARG A 268 8.03 -17.15 -13.65
N HIS A 269 7.98 -18.23 -12.90
CA HIS A 269 8.72 -18.39 -11.65
C HIS A 269 10.12 -18.96 -11.90
N LEU A 270 11.12 -18.36 -11.25
CA LEU A 270 12.50 -18.85 -11.19
C LEU A 270 13.14 -18.63 -9.82
N ALA A 271 14.17 -19.42 -9.57
CA ALA A 271 15.12 -19.27 -8.48
C ALA A 271 16.55 -19.31 -9.05
N HIS A 272 17.52 -18.92 -8.24
CA HIS A 272 18.94 -19.03 -8.57
C HIS A 272 19.61 -19.97 -7.57
N GLU A 273 20.37 -20.95 -8.06
CA GLU A 273 21.26 -21.75 -7.22
C GLU A 273 22.35 -20.88 -6.59
N GLU A 274 23.05 -21.41 -5.58
CA GLU A 274 24.22 -20.75 -4.99
C GLU A 274 25.32 -20.45 -6.02
N THR A 275 25.46 -21.31 -7.03
CA THR A 275 26.38 -21.14 -8.16
C THR A 275 25.98 -20.00 -9.11
N GLY A 276 24.78 -19.42 -8.93
CA GLY A 276 24.20 -18.37 -9.76
C GLY A 276 23.34 -18.90 -10.93
N ASN A 277 23.37 -20.21 -11.19
CA ASN A 277 22.60 -20.82 -12.26
C ASN A 277 21.10 -20.68 -12.03
N PRO A 278 20.30 -20.26 -13.03
CA PRO A 278 18.87 -20.14 -12.88
C PRO A 278 18.16 -21.50 -13.00
N CYS A 279 17.27 -21.78 -12.05
CA CYS A 279 16.32 -22.88 -12.10
C CYS A 279 14.92 -22.31 -12.30
N ALA A 280 14.19 -22.80 -13.30
CA ALA A 280 12.87 -22.27 -13.62
C ALA A 280 11.82 -23.37 -13.68
N LEU A 281 10.62 -23.06 -13.20
CA LEU A 281 9.47 -23.91 -13.42
C LEU A 281 9.09 -23.90 -14.92
N PRO A 282 8.49 -25.00 -15.44
CA PRO A 282 7.97 -25.03 -16.79
C PRO A 282 6.89 -23.96 -17.00
N ARG A 283 6.74 -23.52 -18.26
CA ARG A 283 5.76 -22.52 -18.70
C ARG A 283 4.37 -23.10 -18.80
#